data_AF-A0A843CJP0-F1
#
_entry.id   AF-A0A843CJP0-F1
#
_cell.length_a   1.000
_cell.length_b   1.000
_cell.length_c   1.000
_cell.angle_alpha   90.00
_cell.angle_beta   90.00
_cell.angle_gamma   90.00
#
_symmetry.space_group_name_H-M   'P 1'
#
loop_
_entity.id
_entity.type
_entity.pdbx_description
1 polymer ?
#
loop_
_entity_poly.entity_id
_entity_poly.type
_entity_poly.pdbx_seq_one_letter_code
_entity_poly.pdbx_strand_id
1 'polypeptide(L)'
;MGHTGSIEAKYTTNKSILPKMLTDEMYESFKKCQEFLDYENNIKQDEEIANQRVVSPEEFEELVLEGWQFLGNLPNGKIVIKNGRA
;
A
#
# COMPACT_ATOMS: atom_id res chain seq x y z
N MET A 1 -1.31 47.83 24.02
CA MET A 1 -0.10 46.97 24.04
C MET A 1 -0.58 45.55 23.79
N GLY A 2 -0.62 45.17 22.53
CA GLY A 2 -1.23 43.92 22.07
C GLY A 2 -0.19 42.83 21.82
N HIS A 3 -0.69 41.60 21.82
CA HIS A 3 -0.03 40.36 21.45
C HIS A 3 0.77 39.65 22.55
N THR A 4 0.05 39.07 23.52
CA THR A 4 0.50 37.86 24.21
C THR A 4 0.40 36.70 23.22
N GLY A 5 1.40 36.59 22.35
CA GLY A 5 1.54 35.43 21.48
C GLY A 5 1.69 34.20 22.36
N SER A 6 0.59 33.48 22.58
CA SER A 6 0.65 32.07 22.94
C SER A 6 1.23 31.33 21.74
N ILE A 7 2.55 31.46 21.58
CA ILE A 7 3.34 30.58 20.73
C ILE A 7 3.65 29.36 21.58
N GLU A 8 2.59 28.69 22.05
CA GLU A 8 2.72 27.29 22.43
C GLU A 8 3.29 26.60 21.19
N ALA A 9 4.56 26.24 21.29
CA ALA A 9 5.31 25.60 20.25
C ALA A 9 4.46 24.45 19.75
N LYS A 10 4.13 24.53 18.46
CA LYS A 10 3.09 23.73 17.83
C LYS A 10 3.37 22.22 17.88
N TYR A 11 4.50 21.78 18.45
CA TYR A 11 4.72 20.37 18.78
C TYR A 11 5.45 20.09 20.11
N THR A 12 6.11 21.04 20.80
CA THR A 12 6.77 20.77 22.10
C THR A 12 7.00 22.04 22.96
N THR A 13 6.07 22.40 23.84
CA THR A 13 6.34 23.37 24.93
C THR A 13 5.60 23.01 26.20
N ASN A 14 5.86 21.82 26.76
CA ASN A 14 5.77 21.57 28.20
C ASN A 14 6.27 20.15 28.52
N LYS A 15 7.37 20.06 29.28
CA LYS A 15 7.77 18.88 30.08
C LYS A 15 7.69 17.49 29.41
N SER A 16 8.28 17.32 28.23
CA SER A 16 8.66 15.99 27.70
C SER A 16 7.54 14.96 27.49
N ILE A 17 6.27 15.33 27.71
CA ILE A 17 5.12 14.44 27.67
C ILE A 17 4.22 14.95 26.56
N LEU A 18 4.08 14.13 25.52
CA LEU A 18 3.15 14.40 24.43
C LEU A 18 1.70 14.36 24.97
N PRO A 19 0.84 15.29 24.55
CA PRO A 19 -0.59 15.19 24.84
C PRO A 19 -1.15 13.84 24.39
N LYS A 20 -2.02 13.24 25.22
CA LYS A 20 -2.57 11.90 24.95
C LYS A 20 -3.27 11.79 23.59
N MET A 21 -3.95 12.86 23.18
CA MET A 21 -4.59 12.95 21.87
C MET A 21 -3.58 12.73 20.73
N LEU A 22 -2.42 13.40 20.79
CA LEU A 22 -1.38 13.26 19.77
C LEU A 22 -0.74 11.87 19.81
N THR A 23 -0.50 11.31 21.00
CA THR A 23 0.03 9.94 21.08
C THR A 23 -0.94 8.94 20.49
N ASP A 24 -2.24 9.07 20.78
CA ASP A 24 -3.28 8.19 20.26
C ASP A 24 -3.35 8.30 18.72
N GLU A 25 -3.25 9.50 18.15
CA GLU A 25 -3.16 9.71 16.70
C GLU A 25 -1.92 9.06 16.07
N MET A 26 -0.76 9.16 16.74
CA MET A 26 0.47 8.48 16.30
C MET A 26 0.30 6.95 16.32
N TYR A 27 -0.30 6.41 17.38
CA TYR A 27 -0.57 4.98 17.52
C TYR A 27 -1.55 4.47 16.44
N GLU A 28 -2.65 5.17 16.21
CA GLU A 28 -3.64 4.81 15.19
C GLU A 28 -3.05 4.87 13.78
N SER A 29 -2.22 5.87 13.50
CA SER A 29 -1.53 6.00 12.21
C SER A 29 -0.54 4.86 12.00
N PHE A 30 0.26 4.54 13.02
CA PHE A 30 1.19 3.41 12.96
C PHE A 30 0.46 2.08 12.75
N LYS A 31 -0.61 1.83 13.52
CA LYS A 31 -1.42 0.61 13.42
C LYS A 31 -2.02 0.41 12.04
N LYS A 32 -2.49 1.48 11.38
CA LYS A 32 -2.98 1.46 9.99
C LYS A 32 -1.87 1.12 9.00
N CYS A 33 -0.66 1.63 9.22
CA CYS A 33 0.46 1.41 8.32
C CYS A 33 1.22 0.10 8.59
N GLN A 34 0.98 -0.55 9.74
CA GLN A 34 1.72 -1.73 10.18
C GLN A 34 1.67 -2.88 9.16
N GLU A 35 0.52 -3.09 8.50
CA GLU A 35 0.36 -4.11 7.47
C GLU A 35 1.34 -3.93 6.30
N PHE A 36 1.61 -2.67 5.93
CA PHE A 36 2.52 -2.33 4.84
C PHE A 36 3.99 -2.26 5.27
N LEU A 37 4.28 -2.24 6.57
CA LEU A 37 5.65 -2.20 7.10
C LEU A 37 6.20 -3.59 7.43
N ASP A 38 5.32 -4.58 7.53
CA ASP A 38 5.69 -5.95 7.85
C ASP A 38 6.30 -6.65 6.62
N TYR A 39 7.60 -6.93 6.69
CA TYR A 39 8.36 -7.51 5.58
C TYR A 39 7.81 -8.89 5.16
N GLU A 40 7.32 -9.70 6.09
CA GLU A 40 6.81 -11.04 5.76
C GLU A 40 5.50 -10.97 4.97
N ASN A 41 4.64 -9.99 5.27
CA ASN A 41 3.39 -9.79 4.54
C ASN A 41 3.65 -9.12 3.17
N ASN A 42 4.62 -8.21 3.10
CA ASN A 42 5.04 -7.61 1.83
C ASN A 42 5.59 -8.66 0.87
N ILE A 43 6.43 -9.60 1.32
CA ILE A 43 6.97 -10.65 0.44
C ILE A 43 5.84 -11.46 -0.22
N LYS A 44 4.80 -11.81 0.53
CA LYS A 44 3.64 -12.56 0.00
C LYS A 44 2.84 -11.73 -1.02
N GLN A 45 2.59 -10.44 -0.73
CA GLN A 45 1.91 -9.56 -1.68
C GLN A 45 2.74 -9.33 -2.95
N ASP A 46 4.06 -9.12 -2.81
CA ASP A 46 4.98 -8.94 -3.93
C ASP A 46 5.04 -10.19 -4.81
N GLU A 47 5.02 -11.39 -4.24
CA GLU A 47 4.92 -12.65 -4.98
C GLU A 47 3.59 -12.75 -5.75
N GLU A 48 2.46 -12.36 -5.14
CA GLU A 48 1.17 -12.35 -5.84
C GLU A 48 1.13 -11.35 -7.00
N ILE A 49 1.71 -10.16 -6.81
CA ILE A 49 1.81 -9.13 -7.86
C ILE A 49 2.75 -9.59 -8.98
N ALA A 50 3.90 -10.21 -8.65
CA ALA A 50 4.84 -10.73 -9.64
C ALA A 50 4.23 -11.82 -10.54
N ASN A 51 3.24 -12.56 -10.01
CA ASN A 51 2.52 -13.60 -10.73
C ASN A 51 1.37 -13.09 -11.60
N GLN A 52 1.05 -11.79 -11.55
CA GLN A 52 0.01 -11.19 -12.40
C GLN A 52 0.64 -10.26 -13.44
N ARG A 53 0.11 -10.30 -14.67
CA ARG A 53 0.60 -9.46 -15.77
C ARG A 53 -0.56 -8.93 -16.61
N VAL A 54 -0.37 -7.73 -17.12
CA VAL A 54 -1.28 -7.10 -18.09
C VAL A 54 -0.64 -7.20 -19.47
N VAL A 55 -1.30 -7.92 -20.37
CA VAL A 55 -0.76 -8.28 -21.69
C VAL A 55 -1.67 -7.79 -22.81
N SER A 56 -1.12 -7.70 -24.02
CA SER A 56 -1.94 -7.44 -25.20
C SER A 56 -2.76 -8.67 -25.60
N PRO A 57 -3.80 -8.51 -26.44
CA PRO A 57 -4.54 -9.65 -26.97
C PRO A 57 -3.68 -10.60 -27.81
N GLU A 58 -2.65 -10.12 -28.51
CA GLU A 58 -1.76 -10.98 -29.29
C GLU A 58 -0.89 -11.86 -28.37
N GLU A 59 -0.30 -11.26 -27.33
CA GLU A 59 0.54 -11.96 -26.35
C GLU A 59 -0.25 -12.93 -25.47
N PHE A 60 -1.54 -12.66 -25.26
CA PHE A 60 -2.42 -13.47 -24.44
C PHE A 60 -2.57 -14.90 -24.97
N GLU A 61 -2.71 -15.08 -26.29
CA GLU A 61 -2.92 -16.40 -26.90
C GLU A 61 -1.73 -17.33 -26.65
N GLU A 62 -0.51 -16.81 -26.77
CA GLU A 62 0.73 -17.56 -26.50
C GLU A 62 0.83 -17.94 -25.02
N LEU A 63 0.55 -17.00 -24.11
CA LEU A 63 0.71 -17.21 -22.66
C LEU A 63 -0.33 -18.17 -22.09
N VAL A 64 -1.55 -18.19 -22.61
CA VAL A 64 -2.57 -19.18 -22.19
C VAL A 64 -2.14 -20.60 -22.55
N LEU A 65 -1.51 -20.80 -23.71
CA LEU A 65 -0.97 -22.11 -24.11
C LEU A 65 0.18 -22.57 -23.21
N GLU A 66 1.00 -21.63 -22.72
CA GLU A 66 2.08 -21.90 -21.77
C GLU A 66 1.59 -22.25 -20.35
N GLY A 67 0.28 -22.09 -20.10
CA GLY A 67 -0.40 -22.46 -18.85
C GLY A 67 -0.77 -21.27 -17.95
N TRP A 68 -0.76 -20.04 -18.47
CA TRP A 68 -1.25 -18.88 -17.73
C TRP A 68 -2.78 -18.86 -17.68
N GLN A 69 -3.33 -18.40 -16.56
CA GLN A 69 -4.78 -18.32 -16.33
C GLN A 69 -5.31 -16.92 -16.60
N PHE A 70 -6.44 -16.85 -17.28
CA PHE A 70 -7.15 -15.61 -17.54
C PHE A 70 -7.88 -15.11 -16.28
N LEU A 71 -7.76 -13.82 -15.97
CA LEU A 71 -8.45 -13.16 -14.86
C LEU A 71 -9.53 -12.17 -15.32
N GLY A 72 -9.30 -11.41 -16.40
CA GLY A 72 -10.28 -10.41 -16.84
C GLY A 72 -9.81 -9.46 -17.95
N ASN A 73 -10.75 -8.67 -18.45
CA ASN A 73 -10.55 -7.69 -19.52
C ASN A 73 -10.57 -6.27 -18.95
N LEU A 74 -9.59 -5.46 -19.34
CA LEU A 74 -9.56 -4.04 -18.99
C LEU A 74 -10.32 -3.21 -20.04
N PRO A 75 -10.87 -2.03 -19.67
CA PRO A 75 -11.60 -1.16 -20.59
C PRO A 75 -10.78 -0.65 -21.79
N ASN A 76 -9.45 -0.72 -21.69
CA ASN A 76 -8.51 -0.32 -22.74
C ASN A 76 -8.19 -1.47 -23.73
N GLY A 77 -8.85 -2.63 -23.61
CA GLY A 77 -8.63 -3.79 -24.46
C GLY A 77 -7.45 -4.68 -24.05
N LYS A 78 -6.76 -4.38 -22.95
CA LYS A 78 -5.72 -5.26 -22.39
C LYS A 78 -6.31 -6.37 -21.53
N ILE A 79 -5.57 -7.46 -21.38
CA ILE A 79 -6.00 -8.64 -20.64
C ILE A 79 -5.13 -8.84 -19.41
N VAL A 80 -5.75 -9.19 -18.29
CA VAL A 80 -5.04 -9.55 -17.06
C VAL A 80 -4.94 -11.07 -16.98
N ILE A 81 -3.72 -11.57 -16.78
CA ILE A 81 -3.41 -12.99 -16.61
C ILE A 81 -2.67 -13.25 -15.30
N LYS A 82 -2.80 -14.46 -14.76
CA LYS A 82 -2.11 -14.95 -13.56
C LYS A 82 -1.35 -16.24 -13.87
N ASN A 83 -0.11 -16.36 -13.38
CA ASN A 83 0.65 -17.59 -13.48
C ASN A 83 0.07 -18.63 -12.51
N GLY A 84 -0.38 -19.77 -13.03
CA GLY A 84 -0.91 -20.88 -12.22
C GLY A 84 0.18 -21.76 -11.60
N ARG A 85 1.46 -21.55 -11.93
CA ARG A 85 2.60 -22.27 -11.34
C ARG A 85 3.04 -21.54 -10.05
N ALA A 86 2.32 -21.81 -8.96
CA ALA A 86 2.80 -21.60 -7.58
C ALA A 86 3.01 -22.98 -6.94
#